data_AF-Q4S3S1-F1
#
_entry.id   AF-Q4S3S1-F1
#
_cell.length_a   1.000
_cell.length_b   1.000
_cell.length_c   1.000
_cell.angle_alpha   90.00
_cell.angle_beta   90.00
_cell.angle_gamma   90.00
#
_symmetry.space_group_name_H-M   'P 1'
#
loop_
_entity.id
_entity.type
_entity.pdbx_description
1 polymer ?
#
loop_
_entity_poly.entity_id
_entity_poly.type
_entity_poly.pdbx_seq_one_letter_code
_entity_poly.pdbx_strand_id
1 'polypeptide(L)' 'KNRLEKVGQRGRRRMKANDRERHRMHNLNSALDALRGILPVLPEDTKLTKIETLRFAHNYIWALTETLRMAD' A
#
# COMPACT_ATOMS: atom_id res chain seq x y z
N LYS A 1 -34.84 11.75 22.96
CA LYS A 1 -34.05 11.40 21.73
C LYS A 1 -34.41 9.97 21.32
N ASN A 2 -35.12 9.82 20.20
CA ASN A 2 -35.82 8.58 19.84
C ASN A 2 -34.84 7.45 19.46
N ARG A 3 -35.24 6.20 19.75
CA ARG A 3 -34.41 5.00 19.54
C ARG A 3 -34.02 4.80 18.07
N LEU A 4 -34.93 5.14 17.16
CA LEU A 4 -34.74 5.09 15.71
C LEU A 4 -33.66 6.09 15.22
N GLU A 5 -33.61 7.30 15.78
CA GLU A 5 -32.61 8.31 15.44
C GLU A 5 -31.19 7.90 15.86
N LYS A 6 -31.07 7.21 17.01
CA LYS A 6 -29.78 6.69 17.51
C LYS A 6 -29.23 5.58 16.60
N VAL A 7 -30.08 4.74 16.02
CA VAL A 7 -29.68 3.69 15.07
C VAL A 7 -29.17 4.31 13.76
N GLY A 8 -29.87 5.32 13.22
CA GLY A 8 -29.43 6.07 12.05
C GLY A 8 -28.09 6.79 12.25
N GLN A 9 -27.86 7.36 13.44
CA GLN A 9 -26.56 7.97 13.79
C GLN A 9 -25.42 6.96 13.87
N ARG A 10 -25.65 5.74 14.38
CA ARG A 10 -24.65 4.66 14.38
C ARG A 10 -24.28 4.24 12.96
N GLY A 11 -25.28 4.09 12.07
CA GLY A 11 -25.06 3.82 10.65
C GLY A 11 -24.20 4.88 9.96
N ARG A 12 -24.51 6.17 10.18
CA ARG A 12 -23.72 7.30 9.66
C ARG A 12 -22.28 7.32 10.18
N ARG A 13 -22.06 7.01 11.46
CA ARG A 13 -20.70 6.92 12.04
C ARG A 13 -19.90 5.78 11.42
N ARG A 14 -20.53 4.62 11.23
CA ARG A 14 -19.90 3.46 10.57
C ARG A 14 -19.54 3.76 9.12
N MET A 15 -20.45 4.38 8.36
CA MET A 15 -20.19 4.81 6.98
C MET A 15 -18.98 5.75 6.90
N LYS A 16 -18.95 6.81 7.74
CA LYS A 16 -17.80 7.72 7.81
C LYS A 16 -16.49 7.01 8.18
N ALA A 17 -16.53 6.00 9.05
CA ALA A 17 -15.34 5.23 9.41
C ALA A 17 -14.84 4.38 8.24
N ASN A 18 -15.76 3.72 7.53
CA ASN A 18 -15.43 2.92 6.34
C ASN A 18 -14.83 3.79 5.23
N ASP A 19 -15.38 4.99 5.00
CA ASP A 19 -14.83 5.90 4.00
C ASP A 19 -13.41 6.34 4.38
N ARG A 20 -13.15 6.65 5.64
CA ARG A 20 -11.78 6.96 6.10
C ARG A 20 -10.82 5.81 5.87
N GLU A 21 -11.22 4.58 6.19
CA GLU A 21 -10.36 3.41 5.97
C GLU A 21 -10.12 3.16 4.48
N ARG A 22 -11.13 3.38 3.63
CA ARG A 22 -10.96 3.31 2.17
C ARG A 22 -9.91 4.31 1.69
N HIS A 23 -9.98 5.57 2.14
CA HIS A 23 -8.96 6.58 1.79
C HIS A 23 -7.56 6.21 2.30
N ARG A 24 -7.46 5.68 3.53
CA ARG A 24 -6.19 5.19 4.08
C ARG A 24 -5.59 4.09 3.18
N MET A 25 -6.43 3.14 2.76
CA MET A 25 -6.02 2.05 1.88
C MET A 25 -5.66 2.51 0.47
N HIS A 26 -6.34 3.53 -0.09
CA HIS A 26 -5.94 4.15 -1.35
C HIS A 26 -4.53 4.74 -1.26
N ASN A 27 -4.24 5.53 -0.22
CA ASN A 27 -2.90 6.10 -0.02
C ASN A 27 -1.83 5.01 0.10
N LEU A 28 -2.12 3.95 0.85
CA LEU A 28 -1.21 2.80 0.99
C LEU A 28 -0.95 2.10 -0.35
N ASN A 29 -2.00 1.86 -1.14
CA ASN A 29 -1.85 1.22 -2.44
C ASN A 29 -1.09 2.12 -3.43
N SER A 30 -1.33 3.43 -3.43
CA SER A 30 -0.56 4.38 -4.26
C SER A 30 0.92 4.39 -3.90
N ALA A 31 1.28 4.31 -2.61
CA ALA A 31 2.68 4.19 -2.19
C ALA A 31 3.31 2.86 -2.66
N LEU A 32 2.54 1.76 -2.62
CA LEU A 32 3.00 0.46 -3.12
C LEU A 32 3.20 0.46 -4.64
N ASP A 33 2.33 1.14 -5.38
CA ASP A 33 2.48 1.30 -6.83
C ASP A 33 3.70 2.15 -7.19
N ALA A 34 3.96 3.22 -6.44
CA ALA A 34 5.19 4.01 -6.58
C ALA A 34 6.45 3.15 -6.30
N LEU A 35 6.39 2.28 -5.28
CA LEU A 35 7.47 1.33 -5.01
C LEU A 35 7.69 0.37 -6.18
N ARG A 36 6.62 -0.17 -6.79
CA ARG A 36 6.75 -1.03 -7.99
C ARG A 36 7.43 -0.31 -9.14
N GLY A 37 7.13 0.97 -9.35
CA GLY A 37 7.68 1.77 -10.43
C GLY A 37 9.20 2.01 -10.35
N ILE A 38 9.82 1.85 -9.17
CA ILE A 38 11.28 2.00 -8.99
C ILE A 38 12.03 0.66 -8.98
N LEU A 39 11.34 -0.48 -8.98
CA LEU A 39 11.99 -1.78 -8.98
C LEU A 39 12.51 -2.12 -10.38
N PRO A 40 13.70 -2.76 -10.48
CA PRO A 40 14.31 -3.05 -11.76
C PRO A 40 13.47 -4.06 -12.56
N VAL A 41 13.08 -3.63 -13.76
CA VAL A 41 12.43 -4.35 -14.87
C VAL A 41 11.41 -5.41 -14.45
N LEU A 42 10.15 -5.02 -14.55
CA LEU A 42 9.04 -5.92 -14.74
C LEU A 42 8.45 -5.62 -16.12
N PRO A 43 8.01 -6.62 -16.91
CA PRO A 43 7.17 -6.35 -18.07
C PRO A 43 6.03 -5.40 -17.65
N GLU A 44 5.69 -4.39 -18.47
CA GLU A 44 4.62 -3.41 -18.19
C GLU A 44 3.30 -4.07 -17.70
N ASP A 45 3.08 -5.33 -18.10
CA ASP A 45 1.88 -6.09 -17.78
C ASP A 45 1.98 -7.01 -16.54
N THR A 46 3.18 -7.29 -16.01
CA THR A 46 3.34 -8.16 -14.86
C THR A 46 3.23 -7.35 -13.59
N LYS A 47 2.11 -7.43 -12.85
CA LYS A 47 2.00 -6.80 -11.54
C LYS A 47 2.40 -7.75 -10.43
N LEU A 48 3.47 -7.42 -9.67
CA LEU A 48 3.80 -8.14 -8.45
C LEU A 48 2.66 -8.07 -7.44
N THR A 49 2.42 -9.17 -6.74
CA THR A 49 1.61 -9.16 -5.53
C THR A 49 2.24 -8.27 -4.46
N LYS A 50 1.49 -7.93 -3.40
CA LYS A 50 1.98 -7.06 -2.32
C LYS A 50 3.24 -7.65 -1.65
N ILE A 51 3.22 -8.96 -1.39
CA ILE A 51 4.34 -9.64 -0.73
C ILE A 51 5.56 -9.73 -1.63
N GLU A 52 5.37 -10.01 -2.92
CA GLU A 52 6.47 -10.05 -3.89
C GLU A 52 7.12 -8.67 -4.04
N THR A 53 6.31 -7.60 -4.11
CA THR A 53 6.81 -6.21 -4.18
C THR A 53 7.74 -5.90 -3.00
N LEU A 54 7.32 -6.26 -1.78
CA LEU A 54 8.11 -6.00 -0.58
C LEU A 54 9.39 -6.85 -0.53
N ARG A 55 9.31 -8.13 -0.91
CA ARG A 55 10.48 -9.02 -0.97
C ARG A 55 11.49 -8.56 -2.01
N PHE A 56 11.02 -8.15 -3.18
CA PHE A 56 11.88 -7.63 -4.24
C PHE A 56 12.52 -6.32 -3.79
N ALA A 57 11.76 -5.36 -3.25
CA ALA A 57 12.33 -4.12 -2.73
C ALA A 57 13.45 -4.34 -1.71
N HIS A 58 13.25 -5.25 -0.75
CA HIS A 58 14.28 -5.63 0.21
C HIS A 58 15.54 -6.18 -0.48
N ASN A 59 15.39 -7.14 -1.39
CA ASN A 59 16.51 -7.76 -2.09
C ASN A 59 17.24 -6.75 -2.99
N TYR A 60 16.51 -5.80 -3.57
CA TYR A 60 17.10 -4.77 -4.42
C TYR A 60 17.96 -3.78 -3.60
N ILE A 61 17.46 -3.33 -2.45
CA ILE A 61 18.26 -2.52 -1.50
C ILE A 61 19.54 -3.29 -1.11
N TRP A 62 19.43 -4.58 -0.79
CA TRP A 62 20.58 -5.41 -0.44
C TRP A 62 21.59 -5.51 -1.59
N ALA A 63 21.12 -5.80 -2.81
CA ALA A 63 21.99 -5.93 -3.99
C ALA A 63 22.74 -4.63 -4.31
N LEU A 64 22.06 -3.48 -4.24
CA LEU A 64 22.69 -2.17 -4.44
C LEU A 64 23.73 -1.88 -3.34
N THR A 65 23.41 -2.22 -2.10
CA THR A 65 24.34 -2.06 -0.96
C THR A 65 25.60 -2.89 -1.17
N GLU A 66 25.47 -4.13 -1.62
CA GLU A 66 26.61 -5.01 -1.86
C GLU A 66 27.42 -4.56 -3.09
N THR A 67 26.75 -4.07 -4.14
CA THR A 67 27.43 -3.52 -5.32
C THR A 67 28.33 -2.34 -4.96
N LEU A 68 27.88 -1.46 -4.06
CA LEU A 68 28.70 -0.35 -3.57
C LEU A 68 29.90 -0.83 -2.76
N ARG A 69 29.71 -1.81 -1.87
CA ARG A 69 30.80 -2.39 -1.08
C ARG A 69 31.87 -3.09 -1.90
N MET A 70 31.49 -3.71 -3.01
CA MET A 70 32.41 -4.37 -3.94
C MET A 70 33.18 -3.38 -4.83
N ALA A 71 32.68 -2.15 -4.96
CA ALA A 71 33.28 -1.10 -5.76
C ALA A 71 34.30 -0.24 -4.98
N ASP A 72 34.30 -0.35 -3.65
CA ASP A 72 35.31 0.20 -2.73
C ASP A 72 36.51 -0.75 -2.59
#